data_AF-A0A939CIY3-F1
#
_entry.id   AF-A0A939CIY3-F1
#
_cell.length_a   1.000
_cell.length_b   1.000
_cell.length_c   1.000
_cell.angle_alpha   90.00
_cell.angle_beta   90.00
_cell.angle_gamma   90.00
#
_symmetry.space_group_name_H-M   'P 1'
#
loop_
_entity.id
_entity.type
_entity.pdbx_description
1 polymer ?
#
loop_
_entity_poly.entity_id
_entity_poly.type
_entity_poly.pdbx_seq_one_letter_code
_entity_poly.pdbx_strand_id
1 'polypeptide(L)'
;MSAKAHPGNILNLFAEIQHHLHNGTIHHELSLIAKHTRDKEILDICHRASDCLEIEIDTSFHQNNIEQHFNSVKALINHFQKINDIYNKILEKLSECDPKWIEALFKATESQIVSLSNYYALLDRMPDITDVNGEPVKPGDLVAVKCKDEKERNYEHYGIIVSSQKGFRVAHFFTGATIKAQNSLVEKGFSYVHETAYSPDWIIKEHLPEIIPYSHLEVRIKESRNQERRVWNKLSYNCEHWARQIFNGKAKCTQLEDMKKDKEAAVIC
;
A
#
# COMPACT_ATOMS: atom_id res chain seq x y z
N MET A 1 -23.80 9.43 58.49
CA MET A 1 -22.39 9.49 58.09
C MET A 1 -22.27 8.67 56.81
N SER A 2 -22.13 9.32 55.66
CA SER A 2 -21.90 8.61 54.40
C SER A 2 -20.56 7.87 54.51
N ALA A 3 -20.58 6.55 54.32
CA ALA A 3 -19.35 5.76 54.24
C ALA A 3 -18.56 6.31 53.04
N LYS A 4 -17.49 7.09 53.32
CA LYS A 4 -16.59 7.58 52.28
C LYS A 4 -16.08 6.34 51.52
N ALA A 5 -16.37 6.26 50.21
CA ALA A 5 -16.02 5.10 49.43
C ALA A 5 -14.51 4.88 49.47
N HIS A 6 -14.11 3.61 49.56
CA HIS A 6 -12.72 3.22 49.62
C HIS A 6 -12.08 3.52 48.24
N PRO A 7 -11.05 4.38 48.15
CA PRO A 7 -10.44 4.74 46.87
C PRO A 7 -9.86 3.53 46.11
N GLY A 8 -9.64 2.41 46.78
CA GLY A 8 -9.16 1.18 46.17
C GLY A 8 -10.04 0.68 45.02
N ASN A 9 -11.36 0.84 45.08
CA ASN A 9 -12.25 0.34 44.02
C ASN A 9 -12.06 1.10 42.70
N ILE A 10 -11.96 2.43 42.75
CA ILE A 10 -11.77 3.25 41.54
C ILE A 10 -10.34 3.15 41.02
N LEU A 11 -9.34 3.06 41.91
CA LEU A 11 -7.94 2.85 41.54
C LEU A 11 -7.73 1.50 40.85
N ASN A 12 -8.44 0.44 41.28
CA ASN A 12 -8.40 -0.85 40.60
C ASN A 12 -8.95 -0.78 39.17
N LEU A 13 -10.00 0.00 38.93
CA LEU A 13 -10.54 0.20 37.57
C LEU A 13 -9.54 0.96 36.68
N PHE A 14 -8.85 1.97 37.20
CA PHE A 14 -7.75 2.62 36.47
C PHE A 14 -6.62 1.63 36.14
N ALA A 15 -6.22 0.79 37.10
CA ALA A 15 -5.21 -0.23 36.87
C ALA A 15 -5.65 -1.27 35.81
N GLU A 16 -6.93 -1.63 35.79
CA GLU A 16 -7.51 -2.53 34.78
C GLU A 16 -7.47 -1.91 33.38
N ILE A 17 -7.80 -0.61 33.24
CA ILE A 17 -7.63 0.13 31.97
C ILE A 17 -6.18 0.08 31.52
N GLN A 18 -5.24 0.44 32.40
CA GLN A 18 -3.81 0.46 32.05
C GLN A 18 -3.30 -0.94 31.69
N HIS A 19 -3.76 -1.98 32.38
CA HIS A 19 -3.46 -3.36 31.99
C HIS A 19 -3.92 -3.64 30.55
N HIS A 20 -5.15 -3.26 30.18
CA HIS A 20 -5.66 -3.47 28.82
C HIS A 20 -4.96 -2.62 27.76
N LEU A 21 -4.52 -1.40 28.09
CA LEU A 21 -3.75 -0.57 27.16
C LEU A 21 -2.36 -1.17 26.86
N HIS A 22 -1.76 -1.87 27.83
CA HIS A 22 -0.38 -2.37 27.75
C HIS A 22 -0.23 -3.91 27.73
N ASN A 23 -1.31 -4.67 27.54
CA ASN A 23 -1.24 -6.15 27.50
C ASN A 23 -0.64 -6.73 26.19
N GLY A 24 -0.21 -5.88 25.27
CA GLY A 24 0.38 -6.26 23.98
C GLY A 24 -0.61 -6.42 22.82
N THR A 25 -1.93 -6.40 23.06
CA THR A 25 -2.93 -6.48 21.98
C THR A 25 -2.82 -5.29 21.02
N ILE A 26 -2.77 -4.07 21.56
CA ILE A 26 -2.68 -2.85 20.73
C ILE A 26 -1.37 -2.84 19.93
N HIS A 27 -0.25 -3.15 20.58
CA HIS A 27 1.06 -3.33 19.93
C HIS A 27 0.98 -4.31 18.76
N HIS A 28 0.38 -5.48 18.98
CA HIS A 28 0.28 -6.52 17.96
C HIS A 28 -0.51 -6.06 16.74
N GLU A 29 -1.70 -5.49 16.96
CA GLU A 29 -2.58 -5.08 15.86
C GLU A 29 -2.02 -3.87 15.09
N LEU A 30 -1.45 -2.87 15.78
CA LEU A 30 -0.79 -1.75 15.10
C LEU A 30 0.40 -2.21 14.26
N SER A 31 1.20 -3.16 14.78
CA SER A 31 2.30 -3.76 14.00
C SER A 31 1.78 -4.54 12.80
N LEU A 32 0.68 -5.29 12.94
CA LEU A 32 0.07 -5.99 11.80
C LEU A 32 -0.41 -5.02 10.72
N ILE A 33 -1.03 -3.90 11.09
CA ILE A 33 -1.41 -2.85 10.13
C ILE A 33 -0.16 -2.30 9.43
N ALA A 34 0.85 -1.86 10.19
CA ALA A 34 2.04 -1.22 9.64
C ALA A 34 2.84 -2.12 8.70
N LYS A 35 2.92 -3.43 8.99
CA LYS A 35 3.56 -4.42 8.11
C LYS A 35 2.85 -4.62 6.77
N HIS A 36 1.56 -4.28 6.69
CA HIS A 36 0.71 -4.62 5.57
C HIS A 36 0.24 -3.43 4.73
N THR A 37 0.87 -2.27 4.92
CA THR A 37 0.61 -1.06 4.15
C THR A 37 1.88 -0.27 3.90
N ARG A 38 1.89 0.51 2.82
CA ARG A 38 2.87 1.57 2.55
C ARG A 38 2.23 2.95 2.48
N ASP A 39 0.95 3.04 2.82
CA ASP A 39 0.23 4.31 2.95
C ASP A 39 0.85 5.10 4.12
N LYS A 40 1.53 6.21 3.78
CA LYS A 40 2.25 7.04 4.76
C LYS A 40 1.32 7.64 5.80
N GLU A 41 0.07 7.91 5.45
CA GLU A 41 -0.89 8.48 6.39
C GLU A 41 -1.33 7.43 7.42
N ILE A 42 -1.59 6.20 6.96
CA ILE A 42 -1.89 5.08 7.88
C ILE A 42 -0.70 4.80 8.79
N LEU A 43 0.52 4.75 8.25
CA LEU A 43 1.73 4.53 9.05
C LEU A 43 1.92 5.63 10.10
N ASP A 44 1.71 6.89 9.73
CA ASP A 44 1.76 8.02 10.66
C ASP A 44 0.69 7.93 11.76
N ILE A 45 -0.53 7.49 11.44
CA ILE A 45 -1.57 7.25 12.45
C ILE A 45 -1.16 6.11 13.40
N CYS A 46 -0.59 5.01 12.89
CA CYS A 46 -0.08 3.93 13.72
C CYS A 46 1.03 4.41 14.67
N HIS A 47 1.95 5.24 14.19
CA HIS A 47 3.00 5.84 15.02
C HIS A 47 2.44 6.77 16.10
N ARG A 48 1.49 7.64 15.77
CA ARG A 48 0.84 8.51 16.76
C ARG A 48 0.09 7.71 17.83
N ALA A 49 -0.56 6.61 17.44
CA ALA A 49 -1.21 5.71 18.39
C ALA A 49 -0.19 4.97 19.28
N SER A 50 0.95 4.55 18.73
CA SER A 50 2.01 3.90 19.49
C SER A 50 2.70 4.87 20.46
N ASP A 51 2.96 6.10 20.03
CA ASP A 51 3.54 7.16 20.85
C ASP A 51 2.62 7.52 22.03
N CYS A 52 1.30 7.57 21.80
CA CYS A 52 0.30 7.78 22.85
C CYS A 52 0.37 6.73 23.98
N LEU A 53 0.90 5.55 23.68
CA LEU A 53 1.05 4.42 24.59
C LEU A 53 2.50 4.13 24.96
N GLU A 54 3.46 4.92 24.46
CA GLU A 54 4.89 4.68 24.65
C GLU A 54 5.32 3.25 24.28
N ILE A 55 4.72 2.69 23.22
CA ILE A 55 5.05 1.36 22.70
C ILE A 55 5.80 1.46 21.36
N GLU A 56 6.72 0.54 21.11
CA GLU A 56 7.42 0.44 19.82
C GLU A 56 6.70 -0.57 18.92
N ILE A 57 6.36 -0.19 17.69
CA ILE A 57 5.69 -1.06 16.73
C ILE A 57 6.64 -1.48 15.61
N ASP A 58 6.46 -2.69 15.10
CA ASP A 58 7.26 -3.19 13.98
C ASP A 58 6.67 -2.74 12.64
N THR A 59 7.41 -1.91 11.92
CA THR A 59 7.03 -1.32 10.63
C THR A 59 7.74 -1.95 9.43
N SER A 60 8.38 -3.11 9.62
CA SER A 60 9.02 -3.84 8.54
C SER A 60 7.99 -4.33 7.50
N PHE A 61 7.91 -3.63 6.37
CA PHE A 61 6.94 -3.95 5.32
C PHE A 61 7.07 -5.41 4.85
N HIS A 62 5.94 -6.12 4.85
CA HIS A 62 5.84 -7.51 4.39
C HIS A 62 5.16 -7.60 3.02
N GLN A 63 3.90 -7.19 2.92
CA GLN A 63 3.11 -7.18 1.70
C GLN A 63 1.86 -6.32 1.87
N ASN A 64 1.31 -5.74 0.80
CA ASN A 64 0.01 -5.06 0.91
C ASN A 64 -1.11 -6.07 1.20
N ASN A 65 -1.88 -5.84 2.28
CA ASN A 65 -3.03 -6.68 2.61
C ASN A 65 -4.16 -5.85 3.26
N ILE A 66 -5.15 -5.49 2.44
CA ILE A 66 -6.31 -4.69 2.85
C ILE A 66 -7.20 -5.45 3.85
N GLU A 67 -7.34 -6.76 3.70
CA GLU A 67 -8.15 -7.58 4.61
C GLU A 67 -7.52 -7.62 6.00
N GLN A 68 -6.20 -7.81 6.07
CA GLN A 68 -5.46 -7.76 7.33
C GLN A 68 -5.61 -6.40 8.02
N HIS A 69 -5.53 -5.30 7.26
CA HIS A 69 -5.77 -3.95 7.78
C HIS A 69 -7.12 -3.86 8.50
N PHE A 70 -8.22 -4.18 7.81
CA PHE A 70 -9.56 -4.07 8.40
C PHE A 70 -9.79 -5.06 9.55
N ASN A 71 -9.22 -6.27 9.48
CA ASN A 71 -9.31 -7.23 10.57
C ASN A 71 -8.62 -6.70 11.84
N SER A 72 -7.44 -6.10 11.70
CA SER A 72 -6.69 -5.51 12.81
C SER A 72 -7.36 -4.24 13.36
N VAL A 73 -7.90 -3.36 12.50
CA VAL A 73 -8.69 -2.20 12.94
C VAL A 73 -9.91 -2.64 13.74
N LYS A 74 -10.63 -3.67 13.27
CA LYS A 74 -11.77 -4.25 13.99
C LYS A 74 -11.35 -4.83 15.34
N ALA A 75 -10.22 -5.52 15.41
CA ALA A 75 -9.69 -6.06 16.66
C ALA A 75 -9.34 -4.93 17.66
N LEU A 76 -8.71 -3.85 17.19
CA LEU A 76 -8.43 -2.65 17.98
C LEU A 76 -9.72 -2.02 18.52
N ILE A 77 -10.73 -1.81 17.68
CA ILE A 77 -12.03 -1.23 18.09
C ILE A 77 -12.70 -2.11 19.15
N ASN A 78 -12.76 -3.43 18.93
CA ASN A 78 -13.36 -4.36 19.89
C ASN A 78 -12.62 -4.39 21.23
N HIS A 79 -11.28 -4.32 21.20
CA HIS A 79 -10.47 -4.24 22.41
C HIS A 79 -10.68 -2.92 23.14
N PHE A 80 -10.75 -1.82 22.39
CA PHE A 80 -11.00 -0.48 22.90
C PHE A 80 -12.40 -0.34 23.52
N GLN A 81 -13.39 -1.04 23.00
CA GLN A 81 -14.73 -1.08 23.58
C GLN A 81 -14.70 -1.61 25.03
N LYS A 82 -13.89 -2.63 25.33
CA LYS A 82 -13.73 -3.14 26.70
C LYS A 82 -13.13 -2.09 27.63
N ILE A 83 -12.15 -1.33 27.14
CA ILE A 83 -11.54 -0.22 27.89
C ILE A 83 -12.58 0.86 28.18
N ASN A 84 -13.39 1.23 27.19
CA ASN A 84 -14.48 2.20 27.36
C ASN A 84 -15.53 1.73 28.36
N ASP A 85 -15.89 0.44 28.36
CA ASP A 85 -16.83 -0.11 29.34
C ASP A 85 -16.29 0.00 30.78
N ILE A 86 -14.98 -0.18 30.98
CA ILE A 86 -14.34 0.03 32.29
C ILE A 86 -14.30 1.52 32.64
N TYR A 87 -13.98 2.38 31.68
CA TYR A 87 -13.98 3.83 31.87
C TYR A 87 -15.37 4.37 32.26
N ASN A 88 -16.44 3.87 31.65
CA ASN A 88 -17.81 4.22 32.02
C ASN A 88 -18.13 3.84 33.48
N LYS A 89 -17.64 2.70 33.97
CA LYS A 89 -17.76 2.34 35.40
C LYS A 89 -17.01 3.29 36.33
N ILE A 90 -15.90 3.88 35.87
CA ILE A 90 -15.20 4.94 36.62
C ILE A 90 -16.08 6.19 36.71
N LEU A 91 -16.68 6.61 35.59
CA LEU A 91 -17.58 7.78 35.54
C LEU A 91 -18.74 7.67 36.53
N GLU A 92 -19.37 6.49 36.61
CA GLU A 92 -20.45 6.22 37.56
C GLU A 92 -20.03 6.37 39.04
N LYS A 93 -18.74 6.15 39.33
CA LYS A 93 -18.16 6.14 40.67
C LYS A 93 -17.43 7.41 41.06
N LEU A 94 -17.32 8.39 40.15
CA LEU A 94 -16.59 9.64 40.40
C LEU A 94 -17.11 10.41 41.62
N SER A 95 -18.44 10.46 41.80
CA SER A 95 -19.09 11.17 42.90
C SER A 95 -18.86 10.53 44.27
N GLU A 96 -18.39 9.28 44.29
CA GLU A 96 -18.12 8.51 45.51
C GLU A 96 -16.72 8.76 46.07
N CYS A 97 -15.81 9.38 45.29
CA CYS A 97 -14.40 9.58 45.64
C CYS A 97 -14.05 11.06 45.83
N ASP A 98 -13.06 11.36 46.67
CA ASP A 98 -12.51 12.72 46.78
C ASP A 98 -11.71 13.03 45.50
N PRO A 99 -12.07 14.09 44.73
CA PRO A 99 -11.43 14.41 43.47
C PRO A 99 -9.91 14.55 43.55
N LYS A 100 -9.37 15.02 44.69
CA LYS A 100 -7.93 15.20 44.88
C LYS A 100 -7.12 13.92 44.70
N TRP A 101 -7.74 12.75 44.87
CA TRP A 101 -7.08 11.45 44.78
C TRP A 101 -7.00 10.93 43.34
N ILE A 102 -7.93 11.34 42.48
CA ILE A 102 -8.15 10.72 41.18
C ILE A 102 -8.02 11.70 40.02
N GLU A 103 -8.06 13.01 40.24
CA GLU A 103 -8.14 14.02 39.17
C GLU A 103 -7.00 13.89 38.14
N ALA A 104 -5.76 13.71 38.60
CA ALA A 104 -4.61 13.57 37.72
C ALA A 104 -4.69 12.26 36.88
N LEU A 105 -5.00 11.13 37.51
CA LEU A 105 -5.16 9.85 36.81
C LEU A 105 -6.34 9.87 35.84
N PHE A 106 -7.43 10.49 36.25
CA PHE A 106 -8.63 10.62 35.44
C PHE A 106 -8.35 11.41 34.17
N LYS A 107 -7.76 12.61 34.29
CA LYS A 107 -7.40 13.45 33.13
C LYS A 107 -6.41 12.76 32.20
N ALA A 108 -5.40 12.09 32.75
CA ALA A 108 -4.42 11.36 31.95
C ALA A 108 -5.07 10.20 31.18
N THR A 109 -5.89 9.39 31.87
CA THR A 109 -6.60 8.25 31.28
C THR A 109 -7.61 8.70 30.23
N GLU A 110 -8.39 9.74 30.52
CA GLU A 110 -9.35 10.34 29.59
C GLU A 110 -8.65 10.81 28.31
N SER A 111 -7.54 11.53 28.45
CA SER A 111 -6.77 12.03 27.32
C SER A 111 -6.22 10.90 26.45
N GLN A 112 -5.71 9.82 27.05
CA GLN A 112 -5.24 8.63 26.32
C GLN A 112 -6.38 7.95 25.56
N ILE A 113 -7.52 7.70 26.23
CA ILE A 113 -8.69 7.07 25.63
C ILE A 113 -9.20 7.90 24.44
N VAL A 114 -9.42 9.20 24.63
CA VAL A 114 -9.89 10.09 23.55
C VAL A 114 -8.91 10.08 22.36
N SER A 115 -7.61 10.15 22.62
CA SER A 115 -6.60 10.15 21.56
C SER A 115 -6.62 8.85 20.76
N LEU A 116 -6.62 7.70 21.45
CA LEU A 116 -6.69 6.38 20.80
C LEU A 116 -7.97 6.19 20.00
N SER A 117 -9.12 6.61 20.55
CA SER A 117 -10.40 6.58 19.84
C SER A 117 -10.33 7.35 18.51
N ASN A 118 -9.70 8.53 18.52
CA ASN A 118 -9.54 9.35 17.31
C ASN A 118 -8.61 8.67 16.30
N TYR A 119 -7.49 8.10 16.74
CA TYR A 119 -6.58 7.40 15.84
C TYR A 119 -7.24 6.17 15.21
N TYR A 120 -7.97 5.37 15.98
CA TYR A 120 -8.64 4.18 15.44
C TYR A 120 -9.76 4.55 14.46
N ALA A 121 -10.47 5.67 14.69
CA ALA A 121 -11.44 6.16 13.72
C ALA A 121 -10.77 6.58 12.40
N LEU A 122 -9.57 7.16 12.44
CA LEU A 122 -8.81 7.52 11.25
C LEU A 122 -8.26 6.30 10.49
N LEU A 123 -8.04 5.18 11.18
CA LEU A 123 -7.62 3.91 10.56
C LEU A 123 -8.75 3.19 9.82
N ASP A 124 -10.02 3.57 10.01
CA ASP A 124 -11.18 2.95 9.33
C ASP A 124 -11.32 3.35 7.85
N ARG A 125 -10.29 3.98 7.29
CA ARG A 125 -10.20 4.22 5.84
C ARG A 125 -9.56 3.04 5.12
N MET A 126 -9.85 2.91 3.83
CA MET A 126 -9.15 1.96 2.97
C MET A 126 -7.71 2.46 2.73
N PRO A 127 -6.68 1.62 2.98
CA PRO A 127 -5.29 2.02 2.73
C PRO A 127 -5.02 2.12 1.24
N ASP A 128 -4.26 3.14 0.84
CA ASP A 128 -3.79 3.25 -0.53
C ASP A 128 -2.76 2.15 -0.85
N ILE A 129 -2.88 1.56 -2.05
CA ILE A 129 -1.82 0.71 -2.60
C ILE A 129 -0.83 1.64 -3.29
N THR A 130 0.42 1.65 -2.83
CA THR A 130 1.47 2.54 -3.35
C THR A 130 2.61 1.79 -4.03
N ASP A 131 3.42 2.50 -4.81
CA ASP A 131 4.72 2.04 -5.28
C ASP A 131 5.80 2.14 -4.18
N VAL A 132 7.05 1.75 -4.49
CA VAL A 132 8.15 1.82 -3.51
C VAL A 132 8.45 3.25 -3.03
N ASN A 133 8.08 4.29 -3.79
CA ASN A 133 8.29 5.70 -3.45
C ASN A 133 7.13 6.26 -2.62
N GLY A 134 6.05 5.49 -2.47
CA GLY A 134 4.83 5.90 -1.78
C GLY A 134 3.84 6.62 -2.68
N GLU A 135 3.96 6.51 -4.01
CA GLU A 135 3.00 7.09 -4.95
C GLU A 135 1.76 6.17 -5.06
N PRO A 136 0.52 6.68 -4.88
CA PRO A 136 -0.70 5.88 -4.97
C PRO A 136 -0.98 5.35 -6.37
N VAL A 137 -1.25 4.05 -6.46
CA VAL A 137 -1.49 3.33 -7.71
C VAL A 137 -2.96 3.39 -8.10
N LYS A 138 -3.25 3.68 -9.37
CA LYS A 138 -4.61 3.73 -9.91
C LYS A 138 -4.78 2.82 -11.14
N PRO A 139 -6.00 2.29 -11.39
CA PRO A 139 -6.30 1.60 -12.63
C PRO A 139 -5.95 2.43 -13.87
N GLY A 140 -5.21 1.84 -14.80
CA GLY A 140 -4.78 2.46 -16.05
C GLY A 140 -3.42 3.14 -15.98
N ASP A 141 -2.80 3.26 -14.81
CA ASP A 141 -1.47 3.83 -14.68
C ASP A 141 -0.43 3.04 -15.49
N LEU A 142 0.48 3.78 -16.11
CA LEU A 142 1.66 3.24 -16.79
C LEU A 142 2.74 2.99 -15.74
N VAL A 143 3.16 1.73 -15.62
CA VAL A 143 4.19 1.31 -14.66
C VAL A 143 5.36 0.63 -15.35
N ALA A 144 6.51 0.63 -14.69
CA ALA A 144 7.64 -0.17 -15.11
C ALA A 144 8.41 -0.76 -13.93
N VAL A 145 8.99 -1.94 -14.14
CA VAL A 145 9.87 -2.62 -13.18
C VAL A 145 11.27 -2.73 -13.77
N LYS A 146 12.31 -2.56 -12.93
CA LYS A 146 13.70 -2.72 -13.35
C LYS A 146 14.03 -4.21 -13.53
N CYS A 147 14.60 -4.55 -14.66
CA CYS A 147 14.98 -5.92 -15.03
C CYS A 147 16.41 -5.95 -15.57
N LYS A 148 16.95 -7.17 -15.68
CA LYS A 148 18.21 -7.43 -16.36
C LYS A 148 18.00 -8.40 -17.51
N ASP A 149 18.65 -8.14 -18.64
CA ASP A 149 18.65 -9.08 -19.77
C ASP A 149 19.70 -10.18 -19.59
N GLU A 150 19.75 -11.14 -20.52
CA GLU A 150 20.71 -12.28 -20.50
C GLU A 150 22.19 -11.85 -20.46
N LYS A 151 22.49 -10.57 -20.75
CA LYS A 151 23.83 -10.00 -20.72
C LYS A 151 24.04 -9.09 -19.50
N GLU A 152 23.22 -9.24 -18.47
CA GLU A 152 23.25 -8.44 -17.23
C GLU A 152 23.03 -6.93 -17.45
N ARG A 153 22.46 -6.53 -18.60
CA ARG A 153 22.19 -5.11 -18.86
C ARG A 153 20.84 -4.73 -18.27
N ASN A 154 20.84 -3.61 -17.57
CA ASN A 154 19.62 -3.05 -17.00
C ASN A 154 18.67 -2.57 -18.11
N TYR A 155 17.40 -2.88 -17.97
CA TYR A 155 16.31 -2.32 -18.77
C TYR A 155 15.06 -2.19 -17.90
N GLU A 156 14.08 -1.42 -18.36
CA GLU A 156 12.78 -1.32 -17.71
C GLU A 156 11.73 -2.10 -18.50
N HIS A 157 10.98 -2.94 -17.78
CA HIS A 157 9.88 -3.71 -18.33
C HIS A 157 8.56 -3.04 -17.97
N TYR A 158 7.77 -2.70 -18.99
CA TYR A 158 6.59 -1.85 -18.84
C TYR A 158 5.28 -2.64 -18.82
N GLY A 159 4.28 -2.08 -18.14
CA GLY A 159 2.93 -2.61 -18.05
C GLY A 159 1.90 -1.53 -17.72
N ILE A 160 0.65 -1.94 -17.67
CA ILE A 160 -0.51 -1.11 -17.33
C ILE A 160 -1.21 -1.72 -16.12
N ILE A 161 -1.54 -0.90 -15.13
CA ILE A 161 -2.35 -1.34 -13.99
C ILE A 161 -3.76 -1.66 -14.45
N VAL A 162 -4.25 -2.83 -14.08
CA VAL A 162 -5.63 -3.26 -14.30
C VAL A 162 -6.28 -3.61 -12.97
N SER A 163 -7.55 -3.23 -12.84
CA SER A 163 -8.36 -3.58 -11.67
C SER A 163 -8.74 -5.06 -11.69
N SER A 164 -8.78 -5.71 -10.53
CA SER A 164 -9.28 -7.07 -10.37
C SER A 164 -10.01 -7.23 -9.04
N GLN A 165 -10.77 -8.32 -8.90
CA GLN A 165 -11.47 -8.65 -7.65
C GLN A 165 -10.53 -8.85 -6.45
N LYS A 166 -9.25 -9.15 -6.70
CA LYS A 166 -8.22 -9.38 -5.67
C LYS A 166 -7.25 -8.20 -5.53
N GLY A 167 -7.67 -6.99 -5.92
CA GLY A 167 -6.83 -5.79 -5.98
C GLY A 167 -6.24 -5.56 -7.37
N PHE A 168 -5.04 -4.99 -7.46
CA PHE A 168 -4.44 -4.63 -8.74
C PHE A 168 -3.59 -5.73 -9.37
N ARG A 169 -3.63 -5.79 -10.70
CA ARG A 169 -2.74 -6.59 -11.53
C ARG A 169 -2.02 -5.70 -12.52
N VAL A 170 -0.91 -6.18 -13.06
CA VAL A 170 -0.19 -5.50 -14.14
C VAL A 170 -0.38 -6.30 -15.41
N ALA A 171 -1.09 -5.73 -16.39
CA ALA A 171 -1.11 -6.24 -17.75
C ALA A 171 0.17 -5.79 -18.46
N HIS A 172 0.99 -6.72 -18.92
CA HIS A 172 2.24 -6.42 -19.60
C HIS A 172 2.44 -7.30 -20.81
N PHE A 173 3.17 -6.78 -21.79
CA PHE A 173 3.53 -7.52 -22.99
C PHE A 173 4.72 -8.42 -22.69
N PHE A 174 4.49 -9.72 -22.59
CA PHE A 174 5.56 -10.68 -22.37
C PHE A 174 6.30 -10.96 -23.67
N THR A 175 7.61 -10.72 -23.65
CA THR A 175 8.51 -10.97 -24.78
C THR A 175 9.35 -12.21 -24.46
N GLY A 176 8.89 -13.39 -24.92
CA GLY A 176 9.61 -14.64 -24.75
C GLY A 176 10.86 -14.74 -25.64
N ALA A 177 11.57 -15.86 -25.57
CA ALA A 177 12.80 -16.10 -26.34
C ALA A 177 12.65 -15.80 -27.84
N THR A 178 13.68 -15.18 -28.43
CA THR A 178 13.74 -14.89 -29.86
C THR A 178 14.44 -16.02 -30.62
N ILE A 179 14.04 -16.22 -31.89
CA ILE A 179 14.71 -17.09 -32.84
C ILE A 179 15.27 -16.21 -33.97
N LYS A 180 16.57 -16.33 -34.24
CA LYS A 180 17.21 -15.72 -35.41
C LYS A 180 17.17 -16.70 -36.58
N ALA A 181 16.31 -16.44 -37.57
CA ALA A 181 16.30 -17.26 -38.78
C ALA A 181 17.61 -17.08 -39.56
N GLN A 182 18.14 -18.18 -40.12
CA GLN A 182 19.28 -18.11 -41.05
C GLN A 182 18.92 -17.16 -42.21
N ASN A 183 19.78 -16.17 -42.46
CA ASN A 183 19.61 -15.07 -43.43
C ASN A 183 18.68 -13.91 -43.04
N SER A 184 18.21 -13.83 -41.79
CA SER A 184 17.50 -12.64 -41.28
C SER A 184 18.42 -11.71 -40.48
N LEU A 185 18.37 -10.41 -40.78
CA LEU A 185 18.97 -9.36 -39.95
C LEU A 185 18.22 -9.17 -38.61
N VAL A 186 16.97 -9.66 -38.52
CA VAL A 186 16.05 -9.41 -37.41
C VAL A 186 15.74 -10.71 -36.67
N GLU A 187 15.92 -10.70 -35.36
CA GLU A 187 15.46 -11.75 -34.44
C GLU A 187 13.95 -11.64 -34.23
N LYS A 188 13.23 -12.77 -34.28
CA LYS A 188 11.77 -12.83 -34.14
C LYS A 188 11.41 -13.71 -32.95
N GLY A 189 10.63 -13.19 -32.00
CA GLY A 189 10.08 -14.00 -30.91
C GLY A 189 8.55 -14.02 -30.89
N PHE A 190 7.99 -14.92 -30.08
CA PHE A 190 6.56 -14.92 -29.77
C PHE A 190 6.30 -14.04 -28.54
N SER A 191 5.27 -13.21 -28.63
CA SER A 191 4.83 -12.35 -27.53
C SER A 191 3.32 -12.44 -27.33
N TYR A 192 2.88 -12.26 -26.09
CA TYR A 192 1.48 -12.21 -25.70
C TYR A 192 1.29 -11.27 -24.51
N VAL A 193 0.06 -10.85 -24.26
CA VAL A 193 -0.28 -10.05 -23.08
C VAL A 193 -0.49 -10.99 -21.89
N HIS A 194 0.31 -10.80 -20.84
CA HIS A 194 0.20 -11.52 -19.59
C HIS A 194 -0.25 -10.57 -18.47
N GLU A 195 -0.87 -11.13 -17.43
CA GLU A 195 -1.22 -10.36 -16.22
C GLU A 195 -0.55 -11.00 -15.01
N THR A 196 0.22 -10.23 -14.27
CA THR A 196 0.77 -10.62 -12.96
C THR A 196 0.11 -9.82 -11.83
N ALA A 197 0.18 -10.31 -10.59
CA ALA A 197 -0.23 -9.52 -9.44
C ALA A 197 0.66 -8.28 -9.31
N TYR A 198 0.08 -7.14 -8.91
CA TYR A 198 0.87 -5.95 -8.64
C TYR A 198 1.81 -6.17 -7.45
N SER A 199 3.05 -5.69 -7.59
CA SER A 199 4.01 -5.55 -6.48
C SER A 199 4.56 -4.12 -6.46
N PRO A 200 4.95 -3.59 -5.30
CA PRO A 200 5.49 -2.21 -5.19
C PRO A 200 6.75 -1.92 -6.02
N ASP A 201 7.42 -2.95 -6.55
CA ASP A 201 8.57 -2.81 -7.46
C ASP A 201 8.17 -2.28 -8.85
N TRP A 202 6.87 -2.34 -9.18
CA TRP A 202 6.31 -1.69 -10.36
C TRP A 202 6.12 -0.20 -10.08
N ILE A 203 7.06 0.59 -10.56
CA ILE A 203 7.12 2.03 -10.31
C ILE A 203 6.20 2.77 -11.27
N ILE A 204 5.43 3.72 -10.75
CA ILE A 204 4.58 4.57 -11.56
C ILE A 204 5.45 5.46 -12.43
N LYS A 205 5.20 5.41 -13.74
CA LYS A 205 5.86 6.27 -14.73
C LYS A 205 4.95 7.43 -15.09
N GLU A 206 3.69 7.15 -15.36
CA GLU A 206 2.68 8.15 -15.74
C GLU A 206 1.30 7.70 -15.23
N HIS A 207 0.58 8.60 -14.58
CA HIS A 207 -0.82 8.35 -14.23
C HIS A 207 -1.72 8.51 -15.45
N LEU A 208 -2.78 7.69 -15.52
CA LEU A 208 -3.78 7.84 -16.58
C LEU A 208 -4.41 9.25 -16.51
N PRO A 209 -4.37 10.06 -17.58
CA PRO A 209 -5.02 11.36 -17.57
C PRO A 209 -6.52 11.22 -17.37
N GLU A 210 -7.12 12.09 -16.53
CA GLU A 210 -8.55 12.05 -16.18
C GLU A 210 -9.49 12.12 -17.40
N ILE A 211 -9.01 12.66 -18.52
CA ILE A 211 -9.75 12.80 -19.77
C ILE A 211 -9.95 11.45 -20.48
N ILE A 212 -9.11 10.45 -20.19
CA ILE A 212 -9.19 9.12 -20.82
C ILE A 212 -9.87 8.16 -19.85
N PRO A 213 -11.09 7.67 -20.15
CA PRO A 213 -11.74 6.68 -19.31
C PRO A 213 -10.93 5.38 -19.26
N TYR A 214 -10.77 4.80 -18.06
CA TYR A 214 -10.09 3.52 -17.87
C TYR A 214 -10.69 2.39 -18.73
N SER A 215 -12.01 2.41 -18.96
CA SER A 215 -12.70 1.44 -19.83
C SER A 215 -12.13 1.40 -21.26
N HIS A 216 -11.60 2.53 -21.77
CA HIS A 216 -10.96 2.55 -23.08
C HIS A 216 -9.65 1.76 -23.08
N LEU A 217 -8.88 1.81 -21.99
CA LEU A 217 -7.67 1.01 -21.84
C LEU A 217 -8.00 -0.48 -21.74
N GLU A 218 -9.05 -0.85 -20.99
CA GLU A 218 -9.50 -2.24 -20.89
C GLU A 218 -9.88 -2.82 -22.25
N VAL A 219 -10.60 -2.06 -23.08
CA VAL A 219 -10.94 -2.46 -24.45
C VAL A 219 -9.67 -2.68 -25.28
N ARG A 220 -8.72 -1.74 -25.24
CA ARG A 220 -7.44 -1.86 -25.98
C ARG A 220 -6.63 -3.08 -25.52
N ILE A 221 -6.58 -3.37 -24.22
CA ILE A 221 -5.91 -4.55 -23.68
C ILE A 221 -6.59 -5.83 -24.19
N LYS A 222 -7.93 -5.88 -24.15
CA LYS A 222 -8.72 -7.02 -24.65
C LYS A 222 -8.52 -7.24 -26.14
N GLU A 223 -8.57 -6.19 -26.94
CA GLU A 223 -8.28 -6.25 -28.37
C GLU A 223 -6.86 -6.72 -28.65
N SER A 224 -5.88 -6.21 -27.90
CA SER A 224 -4.48 -6.62 -28.03
C SER A 224 -4.25 -8.10 -27.70
N ARG A 225 -5.08 -8.73 -26.85
CA ARG A 225 -5.01 -10.18 -26.57
C ARG A 225 -5.48 -11.03 -27.74
N ASN A 226 -6.45 -10.52 -28.49
CA ASN A 226 -7.06 -11.23 -29.61
C ASN A 226 -6.23 -11.14 -30.90
N GLN A 227 -5.21 -10.29 -30.92
CA GLN A 227 -4.30 -10.21 -32.05
C GLN A 227 -3.30 -11.36 -31.97
N GLU A 228 -3.42 -12.33 -32.88
CA GLU A 228 -2.50 -13.47 -32.97
C GLU A 228 -1.05 -12.99 -33.08
N ARG A 229 -0.19 -13.50 -32.19
CA ARG A 229 1.27 -13.59 -32.29
C ARG A 229 1.91 -12.40 -33.03
N ARG A 230 2.10 -11.30 -32.31
CA ARG A 230 2.99 -10.25 -32.81
C ARG A 230 4.41 -10.83 -32.87
N VAL A 231 5.01 -10.79 -34.05
CA VAL A 231 6.47 -10.92 -34.18
C VAL A 231 7.04 -9.71 -33.44
N TRP A 232 7.58 -9.92 -32.24
CA TRP A 232 8.22 -8.84 -31.50
C TRP A 232 9.69 -8.73 -31.92
N ASN A 233 10.17 -7.49 -31.93
CA ASN A 233 11.56 -7.15 -32.21
C ASN A 233 11.95 -6.04 -31.23
N LYS A 234 13.06 -6.25 -30.51
CA LYS A 234 13.60 -5.36 -29.47
C LYS A 234 13.67 -3.89 -29.91
N LEU A 235 13.87 -3.63 -31.20
CA LEU A 235 13.99 -2.29 -31.78
C LEU A 235 12.68 -1.72 -32.36
N SER A 236 11.78 -2.55 -32.87
CA SER A 236 10.58 -2.06 -33.57
C SER A 236 9.30 -2.16 -32.76
N TYR A 237 9.22 -3.11 -31.82
CA TYR A 237 8.05 -3.33 -30.98
C TYR A 237 8.38 -4.22 -29.77
N ASN A 238 8.46 -3.62 -28.59
CA ASN A 238 8.79 -4.27 -27.30
C ASN A 238 7.72 -3.95 -26.23
N CYS A 239 7.97 -4.29 -24.97
CA CYS A 239 7.01 -4.08 -23.88
C CYS A 239 6.62 -2.62 -23.65
N GLU A 240 7.57 -1.69 -23.79
CA GLU A 240 7.28 -0.25 -23.66
C GLU A 240 6.41 0.25 -24.81
N HIS A 241 6.73 -0.15 -26.06
CA HIS A 241 5.90 0.19 -27.22
C HIS A 241 4.45 -0.23 -27.01
N TRP A 242 4.25 -1.45 -26.51
CA TRP A 242 2.93 -1.95 -26.20
C TRP A 242 2.26 -1.15 -25.09
N ALA A 243 2.92 -0.97 -23.95
CA ALA A 243 2.31 -0.28 -22.82
C ALA A 243 1.91 1.16 -23.20
N ARG A 244 2.78 1.89 -23.91
CA ARG A 244 2.48 3.23 -24.42
C ARG A 244 1.37 3.23 -25.49
N GLN A 245 1.35 2.24 -26.40
CA GLN A 245 0.24 2.09 -27.34
C GLN A 245 -1.10 1.91 -26.62
N ILE A 246 -1.15 1.09 -25.57
CA ILE A 246 -2.36 0.90 -24.78
C ILE A 246 -2.73 2.21 -24.05
N PHE A 247 -1.76 2.84 -23.40
CA PHE A 247 -1.95 4.04 -22.58
C PHE A 247 -2.44 5.25 -23.39
N ASN A 248 -1.72 5.62 -24.46
CA ASN A 248 -1.99 6.87 -25.20
C ASN A 248 -2.27 6.66 -26.70
N GLY A 249 -2.39 5.42 -27.18
CA GLY A 249 -2.69 5.10 -28.57
C GLY A 249 -1.47 5.09 -29.51
N LYS A 250 -0.28 5.49 -29.04
CA LYS A 250 0.95 5.57 -29.86
C LYS A 250 2.04 4.63 -29.33
N ALA A 251 2.51 3.74 -30.19
CA ALA A 251 3.65 2.89 -29.89
C ALA A 251 4.94 3.73 -29.88
N LYS A 252 5.57 3.86 -28.70
CA LYS A 252 6.82 4.61 -28.50
C LYS A 252 7.71 3.86 -27.50
N CYS A 253 9.04 4.04 -27.59
CA CYS A 253 9.98 3.51 -26.60
C CYS A 253 11.05 4.56 -26.28
N THR A 254 11.00 5.11 -25.07
CA THR A 254 11.95 6.12 -24.59
C THR A 254 13.32 5.49 -24.36
N GLN A 255 13.38 4.23 -23.90
CA GLN A 255 14.66 3.55 -23.71
C GLN A 255 15.50 3.47 -25.00
N LEU A 256 14.86 3.28 -26.17
CA LEU A 256 15.56 3.29 -27.45
C LEU A 256 15.96 4.69 -27.90
N GLU A 257 15.17 5.72 -27.58
CA GLU A 257 15.50 7.11 -27.85
C GLU A 257 16.72 7.54 -27.04
N ASP A 258 16.78 7.17 -25.76
CA ASP A 258 17.89 7.47 -24.86
C ASP A 258 19.16 6.75 -25.32
N MET A 259 19.07 5.47 -25.66
CA MET A 259 20.21 4.73 -26.24
C MET A 259 20.77 5.35 -27.53
N LYS A 260 19.93 5.97 -28.37
CA LYS A 260 20.39 6.66 -29.58
C LYS A 260 21.12 7.96 -29.23
N LYS A 261 20.58 8.75 -28.30
CA LYS A 261 21.19 9.98 -27.82
C LYS A 261 22.54 9.72 -27.13
N ASP A 262 22.64 8.67 -26.33
CA ASP A 262 23.90 8.31 -25.65
C ASP A 262 24.97 7.89 -26.66
N LYS A 263 24.58 7.20 -27.74
CA LYS A 263 25.51 6.86 -28.84
C LYS A 263 25.93 8.09 -29.64
N GLU A 264 25.04 9.05 -29.85
CA GLU A 264 25.36 10.32 -30.53
C GLU A 264 26.27 11.19 -29.64
N ALA A 265 26.05 11.22 -28.34
CA ALA A 265 26.91 11.92 -27.38
C ALA A 265 28.32 11.30 -27.27
N ALA A 266 28.43 9.97 -27.34
CA ALA A 266 29.70 9.26 -27.36
C ALA A 266 30.52 9.45 -28.66
N VAL A 267 29.92 9.97 -29.73
CA VAL A 267 30.62 10.28 -30.99
C VAL A 267 31.13 11.74 -31.01
N ILE A 268 30.71 12.57 -30.05
CA ILE A 268 31.09 14.00 -29.94
C ILE A 268 32.16 14.24 -28.86
N CYS A 269 32.53 13.23 -28.06
CA CYS A 269 33.64 13.30 -27.07
C CYS A 269 34.94 12.69 -27.60
#